data_AF-A0A535HU41-F1
#
_entry.id   AF-A0A535HU41-F1
#
_cell.length_a   1.000
_cell.length_b   1.000
_cell.length_c   1.000
_cell.angle_alpha   90.00
_cell.angle_beta   90.00
_cell.angle_gamma   90.00
#
_symmetry.space_group_name_H-M   'P 1'
#
loop_
_entity.id
_entity.type
_entity.pdbx_description
1 polymer ?
#
loop_
_entity_poly.entity_id
_entity_poly.type
_entity_poly.pdbx_seq_one_letter_code
_entity_poly.pdbx_strand_id
1 'polypeptide(L)'
;MDEPRYPRIPVNIRRFAGTSATSVDLTNALLTIDIGDRLDVINPPGPEFPPDPISQIVQGYTETLGNFEHDIVFNCSPASPWNVGFIDDPVYGHADTDGSTLAGDYPLGTEATLIVATTGAATGSPLWTTDSTDFPFDINVGGERITVTNITGAASPQAFTVTRSVNGVVKGQTNNTDVRLWQPMYLSM
;
A
#
# COMPACT_ATOMS: atom_id res chain seq x y z
N MET A 1 -4.36 -6.00 13.92
CA MET A 1 -3.48 -5.42 12.88
C MET A 1 -3.12 -4.02 13.31
N ASP A 2 -1.83 -3.72 13.41
CA ASP A 2 -1.33 -2.38 13.70
C ASP A 2 -0.94 -1.74 12.36
N GLU A 3 -1.80 -0.86 11.85
CA GLU A 3 -1.65 -0.18 10.56
C GLU A 3 -1.94 1.32 10.77
N PRO A 4 -1.25 2.22 10.04
CA PRO A 4 -1.57 3.64 10.01
C PRO A 4 -3.06 3.86 9.75
N ARG A 5 -3.71 4.55 10.69
CA ARG A 5 -5.14 4.84 10.63
C ARG A 5 -5.38 6.24 11.13
N TYR A 6 -6.39 6.90 10.58
CA TYR A 6 -7.05 8.00 11.26
C TYR A 6 -8.27 7.44 11.99
N PRO A 7 -8.24 7.31 13.35
CA PRO A 7 -9.40 6.81 14.10
C PRO A 7 -10.61 7.73 13.96
N ARG A 8 -10.35 9.03 13.74
CA ARG A 8 -11.36 10.05 13.44
C ARG A 8 -10.85 10.93 12.30
N ILE A 9 -11.68 11.16 11.28
CA ILE A 9 -11.40 12.08 10.18
C ILE A 9 -12.44 13.20 10.22
N PRO A 10 -12.08 14.40 10.71
CA PRO A 10 -12.96 15.56 10.64
C PRO A 10 -12.91 16.16 9.24
N VAL A 11 -14.08 16.28 8.61
CA VAL A 11 -14.28 16.84 7.28
C VAL A 11 -15.29 17.96 7.38
N ASN A 12 -14.85 19.18 7.07
CA ASN A 12 -15.75 20.30 6.88
C ASN A 12 -16.07 20.40 5.38
N ILE A 13 -17.32 20.10 5.00
CA ILE A 13 -17.70 20.02 3.58
C ILE A 13 -17.57 21.36 2.87
N ARG A 14 -17.73 22.49 3.57
CA ARG A 14 -17.53 23.82 2.95
C ARG A 14 -16.12 24.04 2.46
N ARG A 15 -15.12 23.41 3.10
CA ARG A 15 -13.73 23.49 2.63
C ARG A 15 -13.56 22.91 1.21
N PHE A 16 -14.44 21.99 0.83
CA PHE A 16 -14.46 21.31 -0.46
C PHE A 16 -15.50 21.88 -1.43
N ALA A 17 -16.35 22.82 -1.01
CA ALA A 17 -17.36 23.47 -1.84
C ALA A 17 -16.80 24.44 -2.90
N GLY A 18 -15.54 24.27 -3.32
CA GLY A 18 -14.92 25.02 -4.39
C GLY A 18 -15.51 24.70 -5.77
N THR A 19 -15.16 25.51 -6.77
CA THR A 19 -15.69 25.43 -8.15
C THR A 19 -14.89 24.52 -9.09
N SER A 20 -13.88 23.80 -8.61
CA SER A 20 -13.17 22.80 -9.41
C SER A 20 -14.04 21.57 -9.62
N ALA A 21 -13.95 20.90 -10.77
CA ALA A 21 -14.65 19.64 -11.00
C ALA A 21 -14.34 18.60 -9.91
N THR A 22 -13.06 18.48 -9.52
CA THR A 22 -12.60 17.60 -8.44
C THR A 22 -13.21 17.92 -7.09
N SER A 23 -13.46 19.19 -6.79
CA SER A 23 -14.02 19.62 -5.51
C SER A 23 -15.55 19.43 -5.46
N VAL A 24 -16.22 19.57 -6.59
CA VAL A 24 -17.65 19.23 -6.75
C VAL A 24 -17.87 17.71 -6.62
N ASP A 25 -17.06 16.90 -7.28
CA ASP A 25 -17.16 15.43 -7.22
C ASP A 25 -16.91 14.92 -5.80
N LEU A 26 -15.88 15.44 -5.11
CA LEU A 26 -15.59 15.07 -3.73
C LEU A 26 -16.69 15.54 -2.76
N THR A 27 -17.27 16.71 -2.99
CA THR A 27 -18.43 17.19 -2.21
C THR A 27 -19.63 16.27 -2.38
N ASN A 28 -19.95 15.87 -3.61
CA ASN A 28 -21.05 14.93 -3.87
C ASN A 28 -20.79 13.57 -3.24
N ALA A 29 -19.56 13.04 -3.37
CA ALA A 29 -19.18 11.78 -2.74
C ALA A 29 -19.33 11.82 -1.21
N LEU A 30 -18.91 12.93 -0.58
CA LEU A 30 -19.07 13.13 0.87
C LEU A 30 -20.54 13.27 1.31
N LEU A 31 -21.43 13.72 0.42
CA LEU A 31 -22.87 13.80 0.71
C LEU A 31 -23.60 12.46 0.54
N THR A 32 -23.01 11.51 -0.20
CA THR A 32 -23.60 10.19 -0.46
C THR A 32 -22.93 9.05 0.31
N ILE A 33 -21.81 9.32 0.98
CA ILE A 33 -21.06 8.31 1.73
C ILE A 33 -21.90 7.77 2.89
N ASP A 34 -21.87 6.45 3.08
CA ASP A 34 -22.57 5.76 4.15
C ASP A 34 -21.64 4.79 4.90
N ILE A 35 -22.17 4.16 5.95
CA ILE A 35 -21.49 3.15 6.74
C ILE A 35 -21.21 1.92 5.87
N GLY A 36 -19.97 1.43 5.94
CA GLY A 36 -19.48 0.33 5.11
C GLY A 36 -18.76 0.78 3.85
N ASP A 37 -18.87 2.07 3.47
CA ASP A 37 -18.15 2.60 2.33
C ASP A 37 -16.66 2.75 2.62
N ARG A 38 -15.88 2.65 1.54
CA ARG A 38 -14.43 2.88 1.55
C ARG A 38 -14.14 4.36 1.41
N LEU A 39 -13.28 4.86 2.30
CA LEU A 39 -12.73 6.21 2.28
C LEU A 39 -11.21 6.13 2.13
N ASP A 40 -10.68 6.83 1.13
CA ASP A 40 -9.25 6.90 0.88
C ASP A 40 -8.70 8.29 1.24
N VAL A 41 -7.74 8.32 2.15
CA VAL A 41 -6.96 9.53 2.44
C VAL A 41 -5.74 9.53 1.53
N ILE A 42 -5.80 10.37 0.49
CA ILE A 42 -4.71 10.56 -0.47
C ILE A 42 -3.82 11.74 -0.07
N ASN A 43 -2.52 11.63 -0.34
CA ASN A 43 -1.52 12.68 -0.06
C ASN A 43 -1.59 13.22 1.38
N PRO A 44 -1.45 12.36 2.41
CA PRO A 44 -1.51 12.82 3.79
C PRO A 44 -0.40 13.85 4.09
N PRO A 45 -0.69 14.89 4.91
CA PRO A 45 0.21 16.02 5.08
C PRO A 45 1.32 15.71 6.09
N GLY A 46 2.58 15.78 5.65
CA GLY A 46 3.75 15.74 6.53
C GLY A 46 4.50 14.39 6.54
N PRO A 47 5.77 14.38 6.95
CA PRO A 47 6.62 13.19 6.96
C PRO A 47 6.22 12.13 8.01
N GLU A 48 5.35 12.47 8.96
CA GLU A 48 4.87 11.57 10.00
C GLU A 48 3.81 10.57 9.53
N PHE A 49 3.29 10.74 8.31
CA PHE A 49 2.32 9.82 7.71
C PHE A 49 2.95 9.01 6.58
N PRO A 50 2.46 7.78 6.34
CA PRO A 50 2.82 7.02 5.16
C PRO A 50 2.56 7.84 3.89
N PRO A 51 3.45 7.79 2.90
CA PRO A 51 3.28 8.52 1.64
C PRO A 51 2.21 7.88 0.74
N ASP A 52 1.92 6.60 0.95
CA ASP A 52 0.90 5.86 0.22
C ASP A 52 -0.52 6.21 0.72
N PRO A 53 -1.55 6.09 -0.15
CA PRO A 53 -2.94 6.30 0.25
C PRO A 53 -3.35 5.41 1.43
N ILE A 54 -4.03 5.99 2.40
CA ILE A 54 -4.54 5.27 3.57
C ILE A 54 -6.01 4.94 3.31
N SER A 55 -6.29 3.66 3.04
CA SER A 55 -7.64 3.16 2.77
C SER A 55 -8.32 2.69 4.06
N GLN A 56 -9.51 3.21 4.34
CA GLN A 56 -10.27 2.88 5.55
C GLN A 56 -11.75 2.63 5.23
N ILE A 57 -12.43 1.85 6.08
CA ILE A 57 -13.88 1.63 5.99
C ILE A 57 -14.58 2.49 7.04
N VAL A 58 -15.64 3.19 6.63
CA VAL A 58 -16.48 3.98 7.51
C VAL A 58 -17.31 3.05 8.39
N GLN A 59 -17.08 3.10 9.70
CA GLN A 59 -17.83 2.31 10.69
C GLN A 59 -19.01 3.08 11.28
N GLY A 60 -19.00 4.40 11.12
CA GLY A 60 -20.01 5.32 11.62
C GLY A 60 -19.49 6.74 11.52
N TYR A 61 -20.40 7.71 11.62
CA TYR A 61 -20.02 9.12 11.60
C TYR A 61 -20.93 9.94 12.50
N THR A 62 -20.47 11.14 12.85
CA THR A 62 -21.29 12.16 13.48
C THR A 62 -21.33 13.37 12.56
N GLU A 63 -22.51 13.81 12.20
CA GLU A 63 -22.75 14.96 11.34
C GLU A 63 -23.34 16.11 12.16
N THR A 64 -22.78 17.31 12.01
CA THR A 64 -23.28 18.54 12.62
C THR A 64 -23.64 19.53 11.52
N LEU A 65 -24.93 19.87 11.45
CA LEU A 65 -25.49 20.81 10.49
C LEU A 65 -25.86 22.11 11.21
N GLY A 66 -25.12 23.17 10.92
CA GLY A 66 -25.47 24.55 11.27
C GLY A 66 -25.98 25.32 10.05
N ASN A 67 -26.44 26.57 10.25
CA ASN A 67 -26.86 27.44 9.13
C ASN A 67 -25.78 27.61 8.07
N PHE A 68 -24.52 27.49 8.49
CA PHE A 68 -23.34 27.76 7.69
C PHE A 68 -22.24 26.72 7.93
N GLU A 69 -22.53 25.60 8.56
CA GLU A 69 -21.51 24.58 8.85
C GLU A 69 -22.10 23.21 8.53
N HIS A 70 -21.29 22.41 7.85
CA HIS A 70 -21.57 21.00 7.66
C HIS A 70 -20.26 20.28 7.97
N ASP A 71 -20.17 19.80 9.20
CA ASP A 71 -19.03 19.06 9.72
C ASP A 71 -19.40 17.60 9.89
N ILE A 72 -18.59 16.72 9.29
CA ILE A 72 -18.71 15.28 9.46
C ILE A 72 -17.45 14.77 10.14
N VAL A 73 -17.60 13.94 11.17
CA VAL A 73 -16.50 13.22 11.80
C VAL A 73 -16.70 11.73 11.57
N PHE A 74 -15.90 11.14 10.68
CA PHE A 74 -15.93 9.70 10.38
C PHE A 74 -15.12 8.91 11.40
N ASN A 75 -15.68 7.81 11.89
CA ASN A 75 -14.95 6.76 12.61
C ASN A 75 -14.62 5.65 11.62
N CYS A 76 -13.34 5.32 11.50
CA CYS A 76 -12.90 4.40 10.45
C CYS A 76 -12.05 3.25 11.00
N SER A 77 -12.17 2.07 10.39
CA SER A 77 -11.27 0.93 10.57
C SER A 77 -10.38 0.75 9.34
N PRO A 78 -9.16 0.20 9.45
CA PRO A 78 -8.35 -0.13 8.28
C PRO A 78 -9.11 -1.01 7.28
N ALA A 79 -8.95 -0.74 5.98
CA ALA A 79 -9.58 -1.52 4.91
C ALA A 79 -8.80 -2.79 4.55
N SER A 80 -7.50 -2.86 4.89
CA SER A 80 -6.62 -3.99 4.56
C SER A 80 -7.16 -5.39 4.92
N PRO A 81 -7.88 -5.61 6.04
CA PRO A 81 -8.40 -6.95 6.36
C PRO A 81 -9.50 -7.43 5.41
N TRP A 82 -10.09 -6.53 4.64
CA TRP A 82 -11.17 -6.80 3.69
C TRP A 82 -10.66 -6.89 2.25
N ASN A 83 -9.36 -6.73 2.02
CA ASN A 83 -8.72 -7.01 0.73
C ASN A 83 -8.57 -8.53 0.58
N VAL A 84 -9.64 -9.19 0.17
CA VAL A 84 -9.63 -10.62 -0.12
C VAL A 84 -9.17 -10.81 -1.57
N GLY A 85 -8.05 -11.50 -1.76
CA GLY A 85 -7.64 -11.94 -3.09
C GLY A 85 -8.45 -13.14 -3.55
N PHE A 86 -8.74 -13.19 -4.85
CA PHE A 86 -9.19 -14.42 -5.51
C PHE A 86 -7.99 -15.07 -6.22
N ILE A 87 -8.04 -16.39 -6.43
CA ILE A 87 -7.05 -17.08 -7.29
C ILE A 87 -7.07 -16.43 -8.68
N ASP A 88 -5.89 -16.17 -9.23
CA ASP A 88 -5.65 -15.46 -10.50
C ASP A 88 -5.98 -13.94 -10.48
N ASP A 89 -6.15 -13.32 -9.31
CA ASP A 89 -6.21 -11.86 -9.21
C ASP A 89 -4.82 -11.26 -9.50
N PRO A 90 -4.67 -10.37 -10.50
CA PRO A 90 -3.38 -9.81 -10.89
C PRO A 90 -2.75 -8.89 -9.84
N VAL A 91 -3.48 -8.51 -8.79
CA VAL A 91 -3.04 -7.60 -7.73
C VAL A 91 -2.97 -8.30 -6.37
N TYR A 92 -3.91 -9.20 -6.07
CA TYR A 92 -4.05 -9.88 -4.78
C TYR A 92 -3.87 -11.40 -4.87
N GLY A 93 -3.46 -11.95 -6.01
CA GLY A 93 -3.30 -13.40 -6.21
C GLY A 93 -1.99 -13.98 -5.70
N HIS A 94 -1.05 -13.14 -5.25
CA HIS A 94 0.27 -13.59 -4.80
C HIS A 94 0.34 -13.71 -3.28
N ALA A 95 0.67 -14.92 -2.81
CA ALA A 95 1.08 -15.13 -1.43
C ALA A 95 2.50 -14.58 -1.22
N ASP A 96 2.75 -13.95 -0.07
CA ASP A 96 4.08 -13.50 0.29
C ASP A 96 4.99 -14.69 0.65
N THR A 97 6.31 -14.44 0.66
CA THR A 97 7.30 -15.43 1.10
C THR A 97 7.35 -15.55 2.63
N ASP A 98 7.85 -16.67 3.16
CA ASP A 98 8.11 -16.87 4.61
C ASP A 98 9.11 -15.85 5.20
N GLY A 99 9.73 -15.04 4.36
CA GLY A 99 10.65 -13.97 4.69
C GLY A 99 11.69 -13.80 3.60
N SER A 100 11.98 -12.56 3.23
CA SER A 100 13.04 -12.24 2.27
C SER A 100 13.79 -10.98 2.72
N THR A 101 15.08 -10.90 2.42
CA THR A 101 15.90 -9.74 2.75
C THR A 101 16.78 -9.33 1.57
N LEU A 102 17.18 -8.07 1.52
CA LEU A 102 18.22 -7.62 0.59
C LEU A 102 19.55 -8.29 0.91
N ALA A 103 20.26 -8.76 -0.11
CA ALA A 103 21.60 -9.31 -0.04
C ALA A 103 22.65 -8.34 -0.63
N GLY A 104 22.52 -7.06 -0.30
CA GLY A 104 23.41 -5.99 -0.75
C GLY A 104 23.00 -4.63 -0.19
N ASP A 105 23.95 -3.70 -0.18
CA ASP A 105 23.69 -2.28 0.07
C ASP A 105 23.41 -1.58 -1.26
N TYR A 106 22.34 -0.78 -1.30
CA TYR A 106 21.91 -0.02 -2.47
C TYR A 106 21.87 1.47 -2.09
N PRO A 107 22.72 2.32 -2.69
CA PRO A 107 22.66 3.75 -2.49
C PRO A 107 21.33 4.36 -3.01
N LEU A 108 21.27 5.69 -3.10
CA LEU A 108 20.02 6.41 -3.36
C LEU A 108 19.44 6.10 -4.76
N GLY A 109 18.29 5.42 -4.78
CA GLY A 109 17.19 5.55 -5.74
C GLY A 109 17.43 5.34 -7.24
N THR A 110 18.54 4.76 -7.68
CA THR A 110 18.86 4.69 -9.14
C THR A 110 19.21 3.30 -9.65
N GLU A 111 19.33 2.33 -8.76
CA GLU A 111 19.66 0.96 -9.08
C GLU A 111 18.45 0.25 -9.67
N ALA A 112 18.61 -0.24 -10.90
CA ALA A 112 17.59 -1.03 -11.59
C ALA A 112 17.59 -2.51 -11.16
N THR A 113 18.51 -2.91 -10.27
CA THR A 113 18.66 -4.30 -9.84
C THR A 113 18.82 -4.41 -8.34
N LEU A 114 18.02 -5.27 -7.70
CA LEU A 114 18.16 -5.68 -6.31
C LEU A 114 18.47 -7.18 -6.23
N ILE A 115 19.27 -7.58 -5.27
CA ILE A 115 19.57 -8.99 -4.97
C ILE A 115 18.80 -9.34 -3.69
N VAL A 116 17.91 -10.31 -3.78
CA VAL A 116 16.99 -10.68 -2.70
C VAL A 116 17.26 -12.12 -2.28
N ALA A 117 17.56 -12.32 -1.00
CA ALA A 117 17.70 -13.62 -0.38
C ALA A 117 16.37 -14.04 0.25
N THR A 118 15.85 -15.20 -0.14
CA THR A 118 14.69 -15.81 0.51
C THR A 118 15.14 -16.63 1.71
N THR A 119 14.53 -16.36 2.87
CA THR A 119 14.75 -17.09 4.11
C THR A 119 14.21 -18.51 3.97
N GLY A 120 14.96 -19.51 4.45
CA GLY A 120 14.52 -20.91 4.38
C GLY A 120 14.56 -21.55 2.99
N ALA A 121 15.05 -20.85 1.96
CA ALA A 121 15.12 -21.40 0.60
C ALA A 121 15.95 -22.70 0.53
N ALA A 122 17.05 -22.78 1.27
CA ALA A 122 17.88 -23.99 1.36
C ALA A 122 17.17 -25.16 2.08
N THR A 123 16.14 -24.87 2.87
CA THR A 123 15.34 -25.84 3.63
C THR A 123 13.97 -26.10 3.01
N GLY A 124 13.71 -25.59 1.80
CA GLY A 124 12.52 -25.89 1.01
C GLY A 124 11.45 -24.80 0.94
N SER A 125 11.66 -23.60 1.51
CA SER A 125 10.74 -22.48 1.29
C SER A 125 10.74 -22.08 -0.20
N PRO A 126 9.57 -21.71 -0.77
CA PRO A 126 9.47 -21.36 -2.18
C PRO A 126 10.27 -20.09 -2.50
N LEU A 127 10.90 -20.08 -3.67
CA LEU A 127 11.55 -18.88 -4.22
C LEU A 127 10.49 -17.91 -4.77
N TRP A 128 10.90 -16.66 -5.02
CA TRP A 128 10.07 -15.73 -5.78
C TRP A 128 9.90 -16.23 -7.20
N THR A 129 8.71 -15.98 -7.77
CA THR A 129 8.38 -16.37 -9.14
C THR A 129 9.40 -15.81 -10.13
N THR A 130 9.62 -16.57 -11.20
CA THR A 130 10.38 -16.12 -12.39
C THR A 130 9.51 -16.18 -13.64
N ASP A 131 8.21 -16.48 -13.50
CA ASP A 131 7.28 -16.49 -14.61
C ASP A 131 6.99 -15.05 -15.04
N SER A 132 7.22 -14.77 -16.32
CA SER A 132 6.94 -13.48 -16.92
C SER A 132 5.49 -13.01 -16.77
N THR A 133 4.54 -13.93 -16.57
CA THR A 133 3.11 -13.58 -16.43
C THR A 133 2.75 -12.97 -15.09
N ASP A 134 3.60 -13.14 -14.07
CA ASP A 134 3.36 -12.64 -12.72
C ASP A 134 3.85 -11.20 -12.53
N PHE A 135 4.48 -10.60 -13.54
CA PHE A 135 5.01 -9.24 -13.48
C PHE A 135 4.12 -8.24 -14.25
N PRO A 136 4.06 -6.97 -13.81
CA PRO A 136 4.75 -6.39 -12.65
C PRO A 136 3.97 -6.55 -11.34
N PHE A 137 4.70 -6.58 -10.22
CA PHE A 137 4.13 -6.45 -8.87
C PHE A 137 5.01 -5.54 -8.01
N ASP A 138 4.46 -5.05 -6.91
CA ASP A 138 5.18 -4.16 -6.00
C ASP A 138 5.65 -4.89 -4.74
N ILE A 139 6.83 -4.50 -4.26
CA ILE A 139 7.39 -4.91 -2.97
C ILE A 139 7.58 -3.70 -2.05
N ASN A 140 7.46 -3.94 -0.75
CA ASN A 140 7.88 -3.03 0.30
C ASN A 140 9.31 -3.36 0.73
N VAL A 141 10.18 -2.37 0.72
CA VAL A 141 11.54 -2.49 1.26
C VAL A 141 11.79 -1.36 2.26
N GLY A 142 11.58 -1.65 3.54
CA GLY A 142 11.70 -0.68 4.64
C GLY A 142 10.89 0.61 4.46
N GLY A 143 9.70 0.55 3.85
CA GLY A 143 8.82 1.70 3.60
C GLY A 143 8.95 2.33 2.21
N GLU A 144 9.91 1.90 1.39
CA GLU A 144 9.94 2.23 -0.03
C GLU A 144 9.12 1.22 -0.81
N ARG A 145 8.17 1.71 -1.61
CA ARG A 145 7.46 0.89 -2.59
C ARG A 145 8.30 0.81 -3.87
N ILE A 146 8.58 -0.41 -4.32
CA ILE A 146 9.43 -0.70 -5.47
C ILE A 146 8.66 -1.64 -6.41
N THR A 147 8.57 -1.29 -7.70
CA THR A 147 7.94 -2.15 -8.71
C THR A 147 8.96 -3.14 -9.26
N VAL A 148 8.67 -4.43 -9.14
CA VAL A 148 9.44 -5.51 -9.73
C VAL A 148 8.89 -5.82 -11.12
N THR A 149 9.77 -5.83 -12.11
CA THR A 149 9.41 -6.03 -13.53
C THR A 149 9.91 -7.35 -14.09
N ASN A 150 10.89 -7.98 -13.43
CA ASN A 150 11.43 -9.28 -13.80
C ASN A 150 12.26 -9.84 -12.63
N ILE A 151 12.30 -11.15 -12.48
CA ILE A 151 13.20 -11.84 -11.54
C ILE A 151 13.95 -12.93 -12.28
N THR A 152 15.25 -13.05 -12.01
CA THR A 152 16.09 -14.13 -12.53
C THR A 152 16.81 -14.87 -11.40
N GLY A 153 17.15 -16.13 -11.65
CA GLY A 153 17.82 -17.01 -10.69
C GLY A 153 16.93 -18.18 -10.28
N ALA A 154 17.51 -19.38 -10.33
CA ALA A 154 16.86 -20.64 -9.95
C ALA A 154 17.18 -21.07 -8.50
N ALA A 155 17.89 -20.23 -7.76
CA ALA A 155 18.26 -20.42 -6.37
C ALA A 155 18.30 -19.07 -5.65
N SER A 156 18.18 -19.08 -4.33
CA SER A 156 18.40 -17.90 -3.49
C SER A 156 19.91 -17.62 -3.37
N PRO A 157 20.35 -16.35 -3.47
CA PRO A 157 19.55 -15.16 -3.75
C PRO A 157 19.19 -14.99 -5.24
N GLN A 158 18.04 -14.37 -5.50
CA GLN A 158 17.54 -14.04 -6.85
C GLN A 158 17.80 -12.57 -7.20
N ALA A 159 17.92 -12.27 -8.50
CA ALA A 159 18.15 -10.92 -9.00
C ALA A 159 16.85 -10.32 -9.55
N PHE A 160 16.41 -9.22 -8.94
CA PHE A 160 15.16 -8.51 -9.25
C PHE A 160 15.49 -7.30 -10.12
N THR A 161 14.81 -7.17 -11.26
CA THR A 161 14.82 -5.95 -12.08
C THR A 161 13.70 -5.03 -11.61
N VAL A 162 14.03 -3.80 -11.22
CA VAL A 162 13.10 -2.94 -10.48
C VAL A 162 13.02 -1.51 -10.99
N THR A 163 11.87 -0.87 -10.74
CA THR A 163 11.70 0.58 -10.71
C THR A 163 11.54 1.01 -9.25
N ARG A 164 12.48 1.80 -8.75
CA ARG A 164 12.54 2.22 -7.34
C ARG A 164 11.65 3.42 -7.03
N SER A 165 11.32 3.58 -5.76
CA SER A 165 10.70 4.79 -5.19
C SER A 165 9.37 5.21 -5.84
N VAL A 166 8.50 4.26 -6.20
CA VAL A 166 7.23 4.58 -6.90
C VAL A 166 6.19 5.28 -6.02
N ASN A 167 6.36 5.25 -4.70
CA ASN A 167 5.60 6.04 -3.73
C ASN A 167 6.28 7.38 -3.36
N GLY A 168 7.34 7.78 -4.08
CA GLY A 168 8.10 9.01 -3.81
C GLY A 168 9.09 8.93 -2.65
N VAL A 169 9.20 7.77 -1.96
CA VAL A 169 10.21 7.56 -0.91
C VAL A 169 11.54 7.23 -1.55
N VAL A 170 12.47 8.20 -1.53
CA VAL A 170 13.84 7.99 -2.02
C VAL A 170 14.78 7.81 -0.83
N LYS A 171 15.35 6.61 -0.69
CA LYS A 171 16.32 6.30 0.37
C LYS A 171 17.38 5.31 -0.09
N GLY A 172 18.53 5.32 0.58
CA GLY A 172 19.45 4.19 0.52
C GLY A 172 18.83 2.98 1.24
N GLN A 173 19.04 1.79 0.69
CA GLN A 173 18.64 0.54 1.33
C GLN A 173 19.90 -0.19 1.79
N THR A 174 19.87 -0.73 2.99
CA THR A 174 21.00 -1.49 3.53
C THR A 174 20.78 -2.98 3.36
N ASN A 175 21.87 -3.71 3.36
CA ASN A 175 21.87 -5.16 3.42
C ASN A 175 21.01 -5.65 4.61
N ASN A 176 20.36 -6.79 4.42
CA ASN A 176 19.41 -7.39 5.36
C ASN A 176 18.10 -6.61 5.60
N THR A 177 17.81 -5.55 4.83
CA THR A 177 16.48 -4.91 4.91
C THR A 177 15.42 -5.92 4.46
N ASP A 178 14.34 -6.04 5.24
CA ASP A 178 13.21 -6.92 4.96
C ASP A 178 12.52 -6.53 3.66
N VAL A 179 12.19 -7.54 2.86
CA VAL A 179 11.52 -7.46 1.56
C VAL A 179 10.22 -8.23 1.66
N ARG A 180 9.09 -7.54 1.44
CA ARG A 180 7.74 -8.11 1.51
C ARG A 180 6.95 -7.74 0.28
N LEU A 181 5.99 -8.57 -0.11
CA LEU A 181 5.01 -8.14 -1.11
C LEU A 181 4.26 -6.89 -0.59
N TRP A 182 4.03 -5.90 -1.46
CA TRP A 182 3.31 -4.69 -1.07
C TRP A 182 1.85 -4.97 -0.69
N GLN A 183 1.20 -5.89 -1.39
CA GLN A 183 -0.19 -6.30 -1.16
C GLN A 183 -0.31 -7.82 -1.11
N PRO A 184 0.07 -8.47 0.00
CA PRO A 184 -0.03 -9.93 0.13
C PRO A 184 -1.49 -10.39 0.09
N MET A 185 -1.73 -11.53 -0.55
CA MET A 185 -3.03 -12.21 -0.47
C MET A 185 -3.32 -12.60 0.98
N TYR A 186 -4.45 -12.15 1.52
CA TYR A 186 -4.99 -12.66 2.78
C TYR A 186 -6.04 -13.74 2.47
N LEU A 187 -5.76 -14.98 2.84
CA LEU A 187 -6.74 -16.06 2.75
C LEU A 187 -7.68 -15.97 3.97
N SER A 188 -8.96 -15.70 3.73
CA SER A 188 -9.97 -15.89 4.78
C SER A 188 -10.23 -17.39 4.92
N MET A 189 -10.08 -17.92 6.13
CA MET A 189 -10.45 -19.30 6.49
C MET A 189 -11.80 -19.35 7.20
#